data_AF-A0A0Q7CFI0-F1
#
_entry.id   AF-A0A0Q7CFI0-F1
#
_cell.length_a   1.000
_cell.length_b   1.000
_cell.length_c   1.000
_cell.angle_alpha   90.00
_cell.angle_beta   90.00
_cell.angle_gamma   90.00
#
_symmetry.space_group_name_H-M   'P 1'
#
loop_
_entity.id
_entity.type
_entity.pdbx_description
1 polymer ?
#
loop_
_entity_poly.entity_id
_entity_poly.type
_entity_poly.pdbx_seq_one_letter_code
_entity_poly.pdbx_strand_id
1 'polypeptide(L)'
;MSVKALRSTFGPNCHWCGLVMDFDEPYGRPESATIEHLFDSTLGGVRSQKKHRRLAHAACNQARNEFRMQAERQFAHWISQRQVSAKTLTENQAID
;
A
#
# COMPACT_ATOMS: atom_id res chain seq x y z
N MET A 1 -6.88 -17.85 -6.74
CA MET A 1 -8.23 -17.43 -7.18
C MET A 1 -8.04 -16.45 -8.32
N SER A 2 -8.75 -16.61 -9.43
CA SER A 2 -8.68 -15.66 -10.55
C SER A 2 -9.38 -14.35 -10.20
N VAL A 3 -8.98 -13.26 -10.86
CA VAL A 3 -9.61 -11.93 -10.74
C VAL A 3 -11.12 -12.02 -11.07
N LYS A 4 -11.47 -12.81 -12.10
CA LYS A 4 -12.88 -13.09 -12.47
C LYS A 4 -13.67 -13.76 -11.35
N ALA A 5 -13.07 -14.69 -10.60
CA ALA A 5 -13.72 -15.35 -9.46
C ALA A 5 -13.95 -14.40 -8.26
N LEU A 6 -13.15 -13.33 -8.14
CA LEU A 6 -13.32 -12.33 -7.08
C LEU A 6 -14.33 -11.24 -7.44
N ARG A 7 -14.64 -11.07 -8.73
CA ARG A 7 -15.63 -10.09 -9.21
C ARG A 7 -17.02 -10.33 -8.60
N SER A 8 -17.45 -11.59 -8.47
CA SER A 8 -18.74 -11.92 -7.86
C SER A 8 -18.81 -11.56 -6.38
N THR A 9 -17.66 -11.44 -5.71
CA THR A 9 -17.59 -11.11 -4.27
C THR A 9 -17.42 -9.61 -4.03
N PHE A 10 -16.61 -8.92 -4.83
CA PHE A 10 -16.26 -7.51 -4.60
C PHE A 10 -16.94 -6.53 -5.56
N GLY A 11 -17.64 -7.04 -6.58
CA GLY A 11 -18.27 -6.22 -7.59
C GLY A 11 -17.32 -5.73 -8.70
N PRO A 12 -17.84 -4.93 -9.64
CA PRO A 12 -17.08 -4.46 -10.80
C PRO A 12 -16.27 -3.20 -10.54
N ASN A 13 -16.47 -2.53 -9.40
CA ASN A 13 -15.88 -1.23 -9.12
C ASN A 13 -14.58 -1.36 -8.35
N CYS A 14 -13.61 -0.53 -8.69
CA CYS A 14 -12.34 -0.41 -8.00
C CYS A 14 -12.56 0.02 -6.56
N HIS A 15 -11.90 -0.67 -5.64
CA HIS A 15 -11.99 -0.37 -4.22
C HIS A 15 -11.53 1.05 -3.85
N TRP A 16 -10.56 1.60 -4.59
CA TRP A 16 -9.95 2.89 -4.26
C TRP A 16 -10.70 4.08 -4.85
N CYS A 17 -11.01 4.05 -6.15
CA CYS A 17 -11.61 5.19 -6.84
C CYS A 17 -13.11 5.02 -7.13
N GLY A 18 -13.68 3.83 -6.93
CA GLY A 18 -15.09 3.55 -7.19
C GLY A 18 -15.48 3.40 -8.67
N LEU A 19 -14.55 3.60 -9.61
CA LEU A 19 -14.81 3.46 -11.05
C LEU A 19 -14.78 1.98 -11.49
N VAL A 20 -15.43 1.67 -12.62
CA VAL A 20 -15.50 0.32 -13.19
C VAL A 20 -14.09 -0.14 -13.62
N MET A 21 -13.76 -1.40 -13.31
CA MET A 21 -12.52 -2.04 -13.74
C MET A 21 -12.72 -2.87 -15.02
N ASP A 22 -11.64 -3.02 -15.79
CA ASP A 22 -11.54 -3.94 -16.91
C ASP A 22 -11.14 -5.34 -16.41
N PHE A 23 -11.93 -6.36 -16.75
CA PHE A 23 -11.71 -7.76 -16.35
C PHE A 23 -11.25 -8.64 -17.51
N ASP A 24 -11.12 -8.07 -18.70
CA ASP A 24 -10.79 -8.80 -19.91
C ASP A 24 -9.27 -8.83 -20.15
N GLU A 25 -8.86 -9.74 -21.02
CA GLU A 25 -7.48 -9.88 -21.43
C GLU A 25 -7.15 -8.90 -22.58
N PRO A 26 -5.90 -8.42 -22.68
CA PRO A 26 -4.75 -8.70 -21.83
C PRO A 26 -4.79 -7.91 -20.51
N TYR A 27 -4.41 -8.59 -19.43
CA TYR A 27 -4.18 -7.95 -18.13
C TYR A 27 -2.96 -7.02 -18.18
N GLY A 28 -2.90 -6.05 -17.26
CA GLY A 28 -1.75 -5.15 -17.10
C GLY A 28 -1.94 -3.76 -17.69
N ARG A 29 -3.13 -3.45 -18.22
CA ARG A 29 -3.51 -2.07 -18.54
C ARG A 29 -3.78 -1.29 -17.25
N PRO A 30 -3.65 0.05 -17.26
CA PRO A 30 -4.01 0.90 -16.11
C PRO A 30 -5.39 0.57 -15.51
N GLU A 31 -6.37 0.34 -16.39
CA GLU A 31 -7.76 0.04 -16.04
C GLU A 31 -8.02 -1.44 -15.69
N SER A 32 -7.02 -2.32 -15.80
CA SER A 32 -7.21 -3.74 -15.50
C SER A 32 -7.45 -3.97 -14.00
N ALA A 33 -8.41 -4.85 -13.70
CA ALA A 33 -8.67 -5.35 -12.37
C ALA A 33 -7.48 -6.19 -11.87
N THR A 34 -6.96 -5.82 -10.71
CA THR A 34 -5.88 -6.52 -10.01
C THR A 34 -6.27 -6.77 -8.55
N ILE A 35 -5.60 -7.73 -7.91
CA ILE A 35 -5.84 -8.08 -6.51
C ILE A 35 -4.91 -7.26 -5.63
N GLU A 36 -5.48 -6.53 -4.67
CA GLU A 36 -4.75 -5.76 -3.66
C GLU A 36 -4.92 -6.38 -2.27
N HIS A 37 -3.92 -6.19 -1.38
CA HIS A 37 -3.97 -6.56 0.02
C HIS A 37 -4.06 -5.29 0.90
N LEU A 38 -5.13 -5.17 1.67
CA LEU A 38 -5.38 -4.00 2.52
C LEU A 38 -4.38 -3.85 3.67
N PHE A 39 -3.86 -4.96 4.17
CA PHE A 39 -2.85 -4.99 5.22
C PHE A 39 -1.59 -5.65 4.70
N ASP A 40 -0.45 -5.17 5.19
CA ASP A 40 0.83 -5.81 4.94
C ASP A 40 0.79 -7.24 5.49
N SER A 41 1.31 -8.17 4.69
CA SER A 41 1.29 -9.61 4.93
C SER A 41 1.94 -10.03 6.26
N THR A 42 2.68 -9.12 6.89
CA THR A 42 3.39 -9.27 8.16
C THR A 42 2.48 -9.28 9.39
N LEU A 43 1.22 -8.80 9.31
CA LEU A 43 0.32 -8.61 10.45
C LEU A 43 -0.83 -9.62 10.59
N GLY A 44 -0.94 -10.64 9.73
CA GLY A 44 -2.08 -11.55 9.78
C GLY A 44 -1.82 -12.94 9.19
N GLY A 45 -1.95 -13.98 10.03
CA GLY A 45 -1.78 -15.37 9.65
C GLY A 45 -2.58 -15.77 8.40
N VAL A 46 -2.06 -16.76 7.68
CA VAL A 46 -2.48 -17.27 6.35
C VAL A 46 -4.01 -17.42 6.17
N ARG A 47 -4.76 -17.65 7.26
CA ARG A 47 -6.23 -17.81 7.24
C ARG A 47 -7.02 -16.50 7.07
N SER A 48 -6.45 -15.34 7.40
CA SER A 48 -7.12 -14.03 7.30
C SER A 48 -6.98 -13.38 5.92
N GLN A 49 -6.07 -13.88 5.09
CA GLN A 49 -5.73 -13.30 3.78
C GLN A 49 -6.93 -13.14 2.84
N LYS A 50 -7.98 -13.96 2.96
CA LYS A 50 -9.18 -13.80 2.12
C LYS A 50 -9.98 -12.53 2.45
N LYS A 51 -10.05 -12.15 3.73
CA LYS A 51 -10.83 -10.97 4.20
C LYS A 51 -10.15 -9.65 3.84
N HIS A 52 -8.84 -9.68 3.68
CA HIS A 52 -8.02 -8.49 3.44
C HIS A 52 -7.71 -8.23 1.97
N ARG A 53 -8.22 -9.07 1.05
CA ARG A 53 -8.09 -8.81 -0.39
C ARG A 53 -9.19 -7.90 -0.89
N ARG A 54 -8.87 -7.08 -1.89
CA ARG A 54 -9.81 -6.27 -2.66
C ARG A 54 -9.45 -6.33 -4.14
N LEU A 55 -10.41 -5.94 -4.99
CA LEU A 55 -10.15 -5.67 -6.40
C LEU A 55 -9.96 -4.17 -6.60
N ALA A 56 -8.94 -3.81 -7.36
CA ALA A 56 -8.66 -2.43 -7.72
C ALA A 56 -7.95 -2.35 -9.08
N HIS A 57 -8.00 -1.18 -9.71
CA HIS A 57 -7.23 -0.90 -10.92
C HIS A 57 -5.74 -1.11 -10.69
N ALA A 58 -5.04 -1.60 -11.71
CA ALA A 58 -3.59 -1.71 -11.71
C ALA A 58 -2.94 -0.34 -11.40
N ALA A 59 -3.42 0.73 -12.04
CA ALA A 59 -2.91 2.08 -11.82
C ALA A 59 -3.16 2.59 -10.39
N CYS A 60 -4.34 2.34 -9.83
CA CYS A 60 -4.63 2.75 -8.44
C CYS A 60 -3.75 2.01 -7.44
N ASN A 61 -3.51 0.72 -7.65
CA ASN A 61 -2.63 -0.06 -6.78
C ASN A 61 -1.17 0.41 -6.88
N GLN A 62 -0.69 0.66 -8.10
CA GLN A 62 0.64 1.21 -8.32
C GLN A 62 0.80 2.56 -7.62
N ALA A 63 -0.11 3.51 -7.86
CA ALA A 63 -0.05 4.84 -7.27
C ALA A 63 -0.09 4.78 -5.73
N ARG A 64 -0.97 3.96 -5.15
CA ARG A 64 -1.03 3.76 -3.70
C ARG A 64 0.29 3.24 -3.14
N ASN A 65 0.91 2.26 -3.81
CA ASN A 65 2.18 1.70 -3.38
C ASN A 65 3.31 2.75 -3.45
N GLU A 66 3.35 3.54 -4.52
CA GLU A 66 4.31 4.64 -4.65
C GLU A 66 4.13 5.69 -3.55
N PHE A 67 2.89 6.11 -3.26
CA PHE A 67 2.62 7.04 -2.16
C PHE A 67 3.01 6.47 -0.80
N ARG A 68 2.75 5.19 -0.53
CA ARG A 68 3.19 4.52 0.70
C ARG A 68 4.71 4.54 0.84
N MET A 69 5.44 4.16 -0.21
CA MET A 69 6.91 4.15 -0.19
C MET A 69 7.49 5.57 0.00
N GLN A 70 6.85 6.59 -0.58
CA GLN A 70 7.25 7.98 -0.37
C GLN A 70 7.04 8.41 1.09
N ALA A 71 5.87 8.11 1.67
CA ALA A 71 5.58 8.41 3.07
C ALA A 71 6.55 7.70 4.03
N GLU A 72 6.89 6.44 3.77
CA GLU A 72 7.86 5.68 4.57
C GLU A 72 9.26 6.32 4.53
N ARG A 73 9.71 6.76 3.35
CA ARG A 73 11.01 7.47 3.22
C ARG A 73 11.00 8.79 3.97
N GLN A 74 9.91 9.57 3.86
CA GLN A 74 9.77 10.83 4.58
C GLN A 74 9.79 10.63 6.09
N PHE A 75 9.09 9.61 6.59
CA PHE A 75 9.06 9.29 8.01
C PHE A 75 10.43 8.84 8.52
N ALA A 76 11.13 7.96 7.80
CA ALA A 76 12.48 7.54 8.16
C ALA A 76 13.46 8.74 8.20
N HIS A 77 13.35 9.66 7.24
CA HIS A 77 14.15 10.88 7.24
C HIS A 77 13.87 11.76 8.46
N TRP A 78 12.59 11.96 8.80
CA TRP A 78 12.18 12.72 9.98
C TRP A 78 12.72 12.11 11.29
N ILE A 79 12.67 10.77 11.43
CA ILE A 79 13.26 10.08 12.59
C ILE A 79 14.77 10.32 12.67
N SER A 80 15.48 10.22 11.54
CA SER A 80 16.93 10.47 11.49
C SER A 80 17.28 11.90 11.95
N GLN A 81 16.54 12.91 11.48
CA GLN A 81 16.74 14.30 11.91
C GLN A 81 16.54 14.48 13.42
N ARG A 82 15.54 13.81 14.01
CA ARG A 82 15.30 13.85 15.46
C ARG A 82 16.45 13.21 16.25
N GLN A 83 16.98 12.10 15.78
CA GLN A 83 18.11 11.42 16.42
C GLN A 83 19.37 12.29 16.38
N VAL A 84 19.66 12.93 15.25
CA VAL A 84 20.77 13.88 15.12
C VAL A 84 20.59 15.05 16.08
N SER A 85 19.40 15.67 16.09
CA SER A 85 19.10 16.82 16.96
C SER A 85 19.25 16.45 18.45
N ALA A 86 18.77 15.29 18.85
CA ALA A 86 18.92 14.79 20.21
C ALA A 86 20.40 14.56 20.58
N LYS A 87 21.20 14.01 19.65
CA LYS A 87 22.63 13.78 19.85
C LYS A 87 23.40 15.09 20.01
N THR A 88 23.12 16.08 19.17
CA THR A 88 23.74 17.42 19.26
C THR A 88 23.39 18.12 20.58
N LEU A 89 22.15 17.99 21.07
CA LEU A 89 21.77 18.52 22.39
C LEU A 89 22.58 17.87 23.52
N THR A 90 22.76 16.55 23.49
CA THR A 90 23.54 15.85 24.52
C THR A 90 25.04 16.16 24.46
N GLU A 91 25.60 16.37 23.27
CA GLU A 91 27.02 16.75 23.11
C GLU A 91 27.30 18.16 23.63
N ASN A 92 26.38 19.11 23.39
CA ASN A 92 26.52 20.47 23.90
C ASN A 92 26.32 20.57 25.42
N GLN A 93 25.58 19.64 26.05
CA GLN A 93 25.38 19.59 27.50
C GLN A 93 26.55 18.91 28.26
N ALA A 94 27.44 18.20 27.56
CA ALA A 94 28.56 17.47 28.17
C ALA A 94 29.87 18.28 28.20
N ILE A 95 29.85 19.52 27.69
CA ILE A 95 31.00 20.43 27.60
C ILE A 95 30.93 21.54 28.69
N ASP A 96 29.81 21.64 29.40
CA ASP A 96 29.64 22.44 30.63
C ASP A 96 29.87 21.58 31.89
#